data_AF-A0A3C1H7T9-F1
#
_entry.id   AF-A0A3C1H7T9-F1
#
_cell.length_a   1.000
_cell.length_b   1.000
_cell.length_c   1.000
_cell.angle_alpha   90.00
_cell.angle_beta   90.00
_cell.angle_gamma   90.00
#
_symmetry.space_group_name_H-M   'P 1'
#
loop_
_entity.id
_entity.type
_entity.pdbx_description
1 polymer ?
#
loop_
_entity_poly.entity_id
_entity_poly.type
_entity_poly.pdbx_seq_one_letter_code
_entity_poly.pdbx_strand_id
1 'polypeptide(L)'
;APIANEHQILRRFGEMLSDQVSRIEAYSWLSAEREQYIYYRTDPCWTGYGAYCSYRSAIRRLGFPSIGYDQFSVMHCRSDYYGRLAQDVHYYEVQPDLVDMYTLRDQPQNETVTALRAEGAVPLPSYYLTEYADTEPEKIFAAAHEPVLRIETDNQSSKDLLLLSDAFGYSMIPFLTRHYRSVTAVNLPLAKEQGANPVPAGSYSQILLLCGADTLMSPDGLAALLPQSENDT
;
A
#
# COMPACT_ATOMS: atom_id res chain seq x y z
N ALA A 1 25.89 4.94 -7.24
CA ALA A 1 26.34 4.96 -5.83
C ALA A 1 26.05 3.59 -5.22
N PRO A 2 26.83 3.06 -4.25
CA PRO A 2 26.43 1.83 -3.58
C PRO A 2 25.10 2.11 -2.86
N ILE A 3 24.06 1.33 -3.17
CA ILE A 3 22.79 1.37 -2.45
C ILE A 3 23.13 0.96 -1.01
N ALA A 4 22.85 1.84 -0.05
CA ALA A 4 23.09 1.56 1.36
C ALA A 4 22.33 0.28 1.76
N ASN A 5 22.84 -0.48 2.73
CA ASN A 5 22.18 -1.71 3.16
C ASN A 5 20.82 -1.38 3.80
N GLU A 6 19.74 -1.53 3.03
CA GLU A 6 18.37 -1.20 3.44
C GLU A 6 17.99 -1.86 4.77
N HIS A 7 18.42 -3.11 4.99
CA HIS A 7 18.15 -3.81 6.25
C HIS A 7 18.78 -3.12 7.46
N GLN A 8 20.02 -2.64 7.34
CA GLN A 8 20.66 -1.87 8.42
C GLN A 8 19.98 -0.53 8.66
N ILE A 9 19.50 0.13 7.60
CA ILE A 9 18.81 1.41 7.70
C ILE A 9 17.46 1.22 8.39
N LEU A 10 16.65 0.27 7.95
CA LEU A 10 15.36 -0.05 8.55
C LEU A 10 15.50 -0.45 10.02
N ARG A 11 16.57 -1.19 10.37
CA ARG A 11 16.86 -1.53 11.78
C ARG A 11 17.12 -0.29 12.63
N ARG A 12 17.97 0.62 12.16
CA ARG A 12 18.29 1.89 12.85
C ARG A 12 17.07 2.80 12.95
N PHE A 13 16.31 2.93 11.86
CA PHE A 13 15.06 3.69 11.86
C PHE A 13 14.10 3.13 12.90
N GLY A 14 13.96 1.81 12.93
CA GLY A 14 13.21 1.12 13.98
C GLY A 14 13.69 1.53 15.37
N GLU A 15 15.00 1.43 15.66
CA GLU A 15 15.61 1.76 16.96
C GLU A 15 15.31 3.20 17.44
N MET A 16 14.95 4.12 16.52
CA MET A 16 14.55 5.49 16.85
C MET A 16 13.06 5.64 17.22
N LEU A 17 12.23 4.65 16.91
CA LEU A 17 10.79 4.69 17.20
C LEU A 17 10.53 4.43 18.69
N SER A 18 9.47 5.06 19.22
CA SER A 18 9.05 4.83 20.59
C SER A 18 8.55 3.40 20.80
N ASP A 19 8.62 2.91 22.04
CA ASP A 19 8.14 1.57 22.42
C ASP A 19 6.62 1.38 22.21
N GLN A 20 5.89 2.47 21.98
CA GLN A 20 4.47 2.44 21.65
C GLN A 20 4.21 2.02 20.20
N VAL A 21 5.24 2.10 19.32
CA VAL A 21 5.14 1.68 17.93
C VAL A 21 5.48 0.20 17.81
N SER A 22 4.49 -0.61 17.44
CA SER A 22 4.71 -2.03 17.16
C SER A 22 5.28 -2.23 15.76
N ARG A 23 6.51 -2.75 15.68
CA ARG A 23 7.13 -3.12 14.40
C ARG A 23 6.55 -4.42 13.84
N ILE A 24 6.40 -4.46 12.52
CA ILE A 24 6.04 -5.65 11.75
C ILE A 24 7.27 -6.03 10.93
N GLU A 25 7.92 -7.14 11.31
CA GLU A 25 9.11 -7.64 10.61
C GLU A 25 8.71 -8.24 9.26
N ALA A 26 8.92 -7.50 8.17
CA ALA A 26 8.67 -7.97 6.81
C ALA A 26 9.86 -8.77 6.23
N TYR A 27 11.09 -8.42 6.63
CA TYR A 27 12.32 -8.95 6.01
C TYR A 27 12.43 -10.47 6.09
N SER A 28 12.18 -11.07 7.26
CA SER A 28 12.34 -12.52 7.45
C SER A 28 11.43 -13.34 6.53
N TRP A 29 10.20 -12.85 6.29
CA TRP A 29 9.22 -13.53 5.44
C TRP A 29 9.52 -13.29 3.96
N LEU A 30 9.83 -12.05 3.57
CA LEU A 30 10.25 -11.75 2.19
C LEU A 30 11.52 -12.54 1.81
N SER A 31 12.45 -12.70 2.75
CA SER A 31 13.65 -13.52 2.55
C SER A 31 13.35 -15.01 2.39
N ALA A 32 12.33 -15.52 3.09
CA ALA A 32 11.85 -16.89 2.95
C ALA A 32 11.14 -17.13 1.60
N GLU A 33 10.44 -16.13 1.09
CA GLU A 33 9.70 -16.17 -0.19
C GLU A 33 10.53 -15.67 -1.39
N ARG A 34 11.84 -15.45 -1.23
CA ARG A 34 12.70 -14.82 -2.26
C ARG A 34 12.76 -15.56 -3.61
N GLU A 35 12.48 -16.86 -3.62
CA GLU A 35 12.45 -17.69 -4.83
C GLU A 35 11.10 -17.58 -5.56
N GLN A 36 10.10 -16.94 -4.93
CA GLN A 36 8.80 -16.66 -5.52
C GLN A 36 8.79 -15.31 -6.23
N TYR A 37 7.79 -15.10 -7.09
CA TYR A 37 7.60 -13.86 -7.83
C TYR A 37 6.95 -12.76 -6.98
N ILE A 38 7.69 -12.31 -5.95
CA ILE A 38 7.25 -11.31 -4.96
C ILE A 38 7.58 -9.86 -5.34
N TYR A 39 8.51 -9.64 -6.28
CA TYR A 39 8.83 -8.32 -6.83
C TYR A 39 8.62 -8.30 -8.33
N TYR A 40 8.16 -7.15 -8.84
CA TYR A 40 8.15 -6.90 -10.27
C TYR A 40 9.58 -6.92 -10.81
N ARG A 41 9.77 -7.41 -12.04
CA ARG A 41 11.09 -7.38 -12.71
C ARG A 41 11.39 -6.00 -13.27
N THR A 42 10.35 -5.25 -13.62
CA THR A 42 10.41 -4.01 -14.40
C THR A 42 9.83 -2.80 -13.66
N ASP A 43 9.36 -2.97 -12.42
CA ASP A 43 8.85 -1.91 -11.53
C ASP A 43 9.56 -1.99 -10.18
N PRO A 44 9.81 -0.88 -9.45
CA PRO A 44 10.53 -0.95 -8.18
C PRO A 44 9.68 -1.53 -7.02
N CYS A 45 8.38 -1.75 -7.21
CA CYS A 45 7.48 -2.24 -6.18
C CYS A 45 7.35 -3.77 -6.16
N TRP A 46 6.75 -4.28 -5.08
CA TRP A 46 6.37 -5.68 -5.01
C TRP A 46 5.16 -6.02 -5.91
N THR A 47 5.00 -7.31 -6.22
CA THR A 47 3.78 -7.80 -6.88
C THR A 47 2.61 -7.82 -5.89
N GLY A 48 1.38 -8.04 -6.37
CA GLY A 48 0.25 -8.32 -5.47
C GLY A 48 0.47 -9.55 -4.59
N TYR A 49 1.25 -10.55 -5.06
CA TYR A 49 1.65 -11.68 -4.25
C TYR A 49 2.66 -11.28 -3.16
N GLY A 50 3.62 -10.41 -3.47
CA GLY A 50 4.52 -9.84 -2.46
C GLY A 50 3.76 -9.05 -1.39
N ALA A 51 2.75 -8.28 -1.78
CA ALA A 51 1.85 -7.60 -0.85
C ALA A 51 1.07 -8.58 0.02
N TYR A 52 0.52 -9.65 -0.55
CA TYR A 52 -0.15 -10.72 0.19
C TYR A 52 0.77 -11.35 1.25
N CYS A 53 2.02 -11.66 0.88
CA CYS A 53 3.00 -12.25 1.79
C CYS A 53 3.24 -11.36 3.02
N SER A 54 3.41 -10.06 2.80
CA SER A 54 3.59 -9.07 3.88
C SER A 54 2.32 -8.86 4.70
N TYR A 55 1.16 -8.84 4.04
CA TYR A 55 -0.15 -8.72 4.69
C TYR A 55 -0.39 -9.83 5.72
N ARG A 56 -0.03 -11.08 5.43
CA ARG A 56 -0.24 -12.20 6.38
C ARG A 56 0.41 -11.96 7.73
N SER A 57 1.60 -11.38 7.73
CA SER A 57 2.32 -11.04 8.96
C SER A 57 1.76 -9.78 9.62
N ALA A 58 1.46 -8.76 8.82
CA ALA A 58 0.89 -7.51 9.31
C ALA A 58 -0.46 -7.70 10.00
N ILE A 59 -1.40 -8.41 9.35
CA ILE A 59 -2.77 -8.55 9.83
C ILE A 59 -2.87 -9.32 11.14
N ARG A 60 -1.99 -10.32 11.33
CA ARG A 60 -1.84 -11.06 12.60
C ARG A 60 -1.37 -10.16 13.72
N ARG A 61 -0.41 -9.28 13.44
CA ARG A 61 0.08 -8.30 14.43
C ARG A 61 -0.97 -7.25 14.76
N LEU A 62 -1.85 -6.93 13.80
CA LEU A 62 -3.01 -6.05 13.97
C LEU A 62 -4.20 -6.72 14.68
N GLY A 63 -4.05 -8.00 15.05
CA GLY A 63 -5.01 -8.72 15.91
C GLY A 63 -6.12 -9.43 15.14
N PHE A 64 -5.89 -9.78 13.88
CA PHE A 64 -6.82 -10.52 13.03
C PHE A 64 -6.19 -11.82 12.50
N PRO A 65 -6.98 -12.87 12.23
CA PRO A 65 -6.49 -14.04 11.51
C PRO A 65 -6.21 -13.69 10.05
N SER A 66 -5.11 -14.18 9.49
CA SER A 66 -4.81 -14.03 8.07
C SER A 66 -5.71 -14.91 7.21
N ILE A 67 -6.29 -14.36 6.15
CA ILE A 67 -6.99 -15.14 5.13
C ILE A 67 -5.97 -15.92 4.26
N GLY A 68 -6.26 -17.19 3.98
CA GLY A 68 -5.41 -18.06 3.17
C GLY A 68 -5.34 -17.63 1.71
N TYR A 69 -4.18 -17.80 1.07
CA TYR A 69 -3.96 -17.41 -0.33
C TYR A 69 -4.91 -18.16 -1.25
N ASP A 70 -5.11 -19.43 -0.92
CA ASP A 70 -6.00 -20.35 -1.58
C ASP A 70 -7.45 -19.88 -1.53
N GLN A 71 -7.85 -18.89 -0.74
CA GLN A 71 -9.22 -18.35 -0.72
C GLN A 71 -9.42 -17.17 -1.69
N PHE A 72 -8.35 -16.64 -2.27
CA PHE A 72 -8.44 -15.53 -3.22
C PHE A 72 -8.59 -16.06 -4.66
N SER A 73 -9.39 -15.37 -5.46
CA SER A 73 -9.34 -15.43 -6.92
C SER A 73 -8.34 -14.39 -7.40
N VAL A 74 -7.48 -14.78 -8.33
CA VAL A 74 -6.48 -13.90 -8.93
C VAL A 74 -6.87 -13.65 -10.38
N MET A 75 -7.03 -12.38 -10.73
CA MET A 75 -7.28 -11.95 -12.11
C MET A 75 -6.03 -11.27 -12.64
N HIS A 76 -5.45 -11.82 -13.71
CA HIS A 76 -4.33 -11.22 -14.43
C HIS A 76 -4.87 -10.11 -15.35
N CYS A 77 -4.86 -8.88 -14.86
CA CYS A 77 -5.41 -7.73 -15.60
C CYS A 77 -4.49 -7.29 -16.74
N ARG A 78 -3.19 -7.48 -16.56
CA ARG A 78 -2.17 -7.22 -17.57
C ARG A 78 -1.10 -8.29 -17.50
N SER A 79 -0.63 -8.76 -18.66
CA SER A 79 0.41 -9.81 -18.73
C SER A 79 1.68 -9.41 -19.47
N ASP A 80 1.71 -8.20 -20.02
CA ASP A 80 2.77 -7.60 -20.82
C ASP A 80 3.16 -6.22 -20.25
N TYR A 81 3.17 -6.10 -18.92
CA TYR A 81 3.50 -4.85 -18.24
C TYR A 81 5.01 -4.60 -18.20
N TYR A 82 5.43 -3.42 -18.65
CA TYR A 82 6.77 -2.88 -18.42
C TYR A 82 6.65 -1.65 -17.52
N GLY A 83 6.98 -1.85 -16.24
CA GLY A 83 6.84 -0.84 -15.19
C GLY A 83 7.89 0.26 -15.21
N ARG A 84 7.89 1.06 -14.15
CA ARG A 84 8.65 2.33 -14.10
C ARG A 84 10.15 2.14 -14.35
N LEU A 85 10.78 1.10 -13.79
CA LEU A 85 12.21 0.85 -14.01
C LEU A 85 12.52 0.59 -15.49
N ALA A 86 11.72 -0.24 -16.17
CA ALA A 86 11.92 -0.52 -17.59
C ALA A 86 11.69 0.73 -18.45
N GLN A 87 10.71 1.57 -18.12
CA GLN A 87 10.49 2.85 -18.80
C GLN A 87 11.66 3.81 -18.58
N ASP A 88 12.17 3.93 -17.35
CA ASP A 88 13.27 4.82 -17.00
C ASP A 88 14.56 4.45 -17.74
N VAL A 89 14.90 3.15 -17.78
CA VAL A 89 16.15 2.67 -18.40
C VAL A 89 16.00 2.23 -19.86
N HIS A 90 14.78 2.27 -20.41
CA HIS A 90 14.44 1.83 -21.75
C HIS A 90 14.92 0.40 -22.07
N TYR A 91 14.82 -0.51 -21.09
CA TYR A 91 15.27 -1.90 -21.19
C TYR A 91 14.07 -2.85 -21.20
N TYR A 92 13.85 -3.52 -22.33
CA TYR A 92 12.68 -4.37 -22.58
C TYR A 92 13.04 -5.80 -22.99
N GLU A 93 14.27 -6.24 -22.72
CA GLU A 93 14.72 -7.61 -23.03
C GLU A 93 14.47 -8.60 -21.88
N VAL A 94 13.86 -8.16 -20.78
CA VAL A 94 13.37 -9.04 -19.71
C VAL A 94 11.93 -9.47 -19.98
N GLN A 95 11.54 -10.58 -19.35
CA GLN A 95 10.14 -10.99 -19.32
C GLN A 95 9.27 -9.86 -18.73
N PRO A 96 8.17 -9.47 -19.39
CA PRO A 96 7.26 -8.48 -18.84
C PRO A 96 6.54 -9.02 -17.61
N ASP A 97 6.03 -8.10 -16.81
CA ASP A 97 5.39 -8.39 -15.55
C ASP A 97 3.88 -8.65 -15.69
N LEU A 98 3.33 -9.35 -14.68
CA LEU A 98 1.90 -9.59 -14.52
C LEU A 98 1.32 -8.63 -13.48
N VAL A 99 0.28 -7.88 -13.82
CA VAL A 99 -0.46 -7.04 -12.86
C VAL A 99 -1.73 -7.77 -12.45
N ASP A 100 -1.82 -8.09 -11.15
CA ASP A 100 -2.84 -8.97 -10.59
C ASP A 100 -3.82 -8.22 -9.68
N MET A 101 -5.10 -8.55 -9.83
CA MET A 101 -6.17 -8.19 -8.89
C MET A 101 -6.57 -9.39 -8.03
N TYR A 102 -6.81 -9.14 -6.75
CA TYR A 102 -7.15 -10.16 -5.77
C TYR A 102 -8.56 -9.91 -5.23
N THR A 103 -9.42 -10.92 -5.31
CA THR A 103 -10.78 -10.88 -4.76
C THR A 103 -11.04 -12.11 -3.91
N LEU A 104 -11.75 -11.96 -2.79
CA LEU A 104 -12.06 -13.12 -1.94
C LEU A 104 -13.15 -13.98 -2.59
N ARG A 105 -12.91 -15.29 -2.74
CA ARG A 105 -13.90 -16.20 -3.33
C ARG A 105 -15.09 -16.39 -2.40
N ASP A 106 -16.26 -16.57 -3.00
CA ASP A 106 -17.51 -16.97 -2.34
C ASP A 106 -17.99 -16.04 -1.21
N GLN A 107 -17.39 -14.86 -1.08
CA GLN A 107 -17.71 -13.86 -0.07
C GLN A 107 -17.68 -12.46 -0.69
N PRO A 108 -18.67 -12.12 -1.54
CA PRO A 108 -18.79 -10.78 -2.07
C PRO A 108 -18.90 -9.77 -0.93
N GLN A 109 -18.24 -8.63 -1.10
CA GLN A 109 -18.25 -7.50 -0.17
C GLN A 109 -18.86 -6.31 -0.88
N ASN A 110 -19.81 -5.65 -0.25
CA ASN A 110 -20.21 -4.33 -0.70
C ASN A 110 -19.23 -3.31 -0.13
N GLU A 111 -18.78 -2.41 -1.00
CA GLU A 111 -17.84 -1.35 -0.65
C GLU A 111 -18.26 -0.04 -1.30
N THR A 112 -18.08 1.04 -0.55
CA THR A 112 -18.18 2.41 -1.06
C THR A 112 -16.79 2.98 -1.08
N VAL A 113 -16.34 3.41 -2.26
CA VAL A 113 -14.99 3.96 -2.45
C VAL A 113 -15.10 5.44 -2.79
N THR A 114 -14.35 6.28 -2.08
CA THR A 114 -14.37 7.72 -2.23
C THR A 114 -12.95 8.27 -2.22
N ALA A 115 -12.57 8.98 -3.27
CA ALA A 115 -11.37 9.79 -3.30
C ALA A 115 -11.60 11.10 -2.52
N LEU A 116 -10.73 11.43 -1.59
CA LEU A 116 -10.77 12.70 -0.85
C LEU A 116 -9.68 13.61 -1.40
N ARG A 117 -10.08 14.58 -2.23
CA ARG A 117 -9.20 15.53 -2.89
C ARG A 117 -9.37 16.93 -2.29
N ALA A 118 -8.49 17.87 -2.63
CA ALA A 118 -8.60 19.26 -2.17
C ALA A 118 -9.91 19.92 -2.63
N GLU A 119 -10.41 19.53 -3.81
CA GLU A 119 -11.65 20.03 -4.41
C GLU A 119 -12.91 19.39 -3.79
N GLY A 120 -12.75 18.31 -3.01
CA GLY A 120 -13.83 17.61 -2.35
C GLY A 120 -13.78 16.09 -2.48
N ALA A 121 -14.85 15.45 -2.00
CA ALA A 121 -15.01 14.00 -2.06
C ALA A 121 -15.62 13.56 -3.39
N VAL A 122 -14.96 12.62 -4.08
CA VAL A 122 -15.39 12.08 -5.37
C VAL A 122 -15.62 10.58 -5.24
N PRO A 123 -16.84 10.07 -5.51
CA PRO A 123 -17.09 8.63 -5.49
C PRO A 123 -16.36 7.95 -6.65
N LEU A 124 -15.79 6.77 -6.39
CA LEU A 124 -15.15 5.91 -7.39
C LEU A 124 -15.93 4.60 -7.54
N PRO A 125 -15.87 3.95 -8.72
CA PRO A 125 -16.55 2.67 -8.92
C PRO A 125 -15.98 1.54 -8.08
N SER A 126 -14.67 1.56 -7.77
CA SER A 126 -13.97 0.62 -6.90
C SER A 126 -12.58 1.18 -6.54
N TYR A 127 -11.87 0.53 -5.61
CA TYR A 127 -10.42 0.73 -5.45
C TYR A 127 -9.60 0.07 -6.57
N TYR A 128 -10.25 -0.75 -7.41
CA TYR A 128 -9.72 -1.27 -8.66
C TYR A 128 -10.37 -0.58 -9.87
N LEU A 129 -9.58 0.15 -10.66
CA LEU A 129 -10.02 0.86 -11.86
C LEU A 129 -9.58 0.11 -13.13
N THR A 130 -10.34 -0.92 -13.47
CA THR A 130 -10.02 -1.85 -14.58
C THR A 130 -9.97 -1.18 -15.95
N GLU A 131 -10.57 0.00 -16.11
CA GLU A 131 -10.52 0.80 -17.35
C GLU A 131 -9.09 1.21 -17.72
N TYR A 132 -8.16 1.25 -16.75
CA TYR A 132 -6.76 1.59 -17.00
C TYR A 132 -5.89 0.39 -17.37
N ALA A 133 -6.44 -0.83 -17.37
CA ALA A 133 -5.65 -2.05 -17.55
C ALA A 133 -4.87 -2.08 -18.87
N ASP A 134 -5.39 -1.47 -19.93
CA ASP A 134 -4.76 -1.47 -21.25
C ASP A 134 -3.81 -0.29 -21.49
N THR A 135 -3.97 0.81 -20.76
CA THR A 135 -3.26 2.07 -21.04
C THR A 135 -2.25 2.42 -19.96
N GLU A 136 -2.63 2.30 -18.68
CA GLU A 136 -1.87 2.77 -17.52
C GLU A 136 -2.03 1.75 -16.37
N PRO A 137 -1.45 0.54 -16.47
CA PRO A 137 -1.73 -0.55 -15.54
C PRO A 137 -1.48 -0.23 -14.06
N GLU A 138 -0.60 0.72 -13.75
CA GLU A 138 -0.38 1.22 -12.39
C GLU A 138 -1.62 1.91 -11.80
N LYS A 139 -2.44 2.55 -12.65
CA LYS A 139 -3.70 3.21 -12.26
C LYS A 139 -4.84 2.21 -12.02
N ILE A 140 -4.64 0.91 -12.28
CA ILE A 140 -5.57 -0.12 -11.83
C ILE A 140 -5.81 0.02 -10.32
N PHE A 141 -4.79 0.37 -9.54
CA PHE A 141 -4.99 0.65 -8.12
C PHE A 141 -5.35 2.14 -7.96
N ALA A 142 -6.57 2.44 -7.52
CA ALA A 142 -7.02 3.83 -7.32
C ALA A 142 -6.08 4.62 -6.41
N ALA A 143 -5.54 3.98 -5.37
CA ALA A 143 -4.59 4.58 -4.45
C ALA A 143 -3.27 5.08 -5.12
N ALA A 144 -2.97 4.63 -6.34
CA ALA A 144 -1.80 5.08 -7.09
C ALA A 144 -1.89 6.52 -7.60
N HIS A 145 -3.10 7.04 -7.80
CA HIS A 145 -3.32 8.37 -8.36
C HIS A 145 -4.33 9.21 -7.58
N GLU A 146 -4.84 8.70 -6.46
CA GLU A 146 -5.64 9.46 -5.50
C GLU A 146 -4.81 9.78 -4.26
N PRO A 147 -4.83 11.03 -3.76
CA PRO A 147 -4.04 11.42 -2.59
C PRO A 147 -4.53 10.71 -1.32
N VAL A 148 -5.85 10.57 -1.18
CA VAL A 148 -6.49 9.87 -0.07
C VAL A 148 -7.68 9.09 -0.62
N LEU A 149 -7.74 7.80 -0.30
CA LEU A 149 -8.81 6.89 -0.67
C LEU A 149 -9.50 6.38 0.59
N ARG A 150 -10.78 6.68 0.76
CA ARG A 150 -11.62 6.11 1.82
C ARG A 150 -12.45 4.98 1.25
N ILE A 151 -12.33 3.81 1.88
CA ILE A 151 -13.06 2.60 1.53
C ILE A 151 -13.88 2.19 2.73
N GLU A 152 -15.19 2.23 2.60
CA GLU A 152 -16.13 1.76 3.61
C GLU A 152 -16.72 0.45 3.14
N THR A 153 -16.84 -0.51 4.05
CA THR A 153 -17.30 -1.86 3.70
C THR A 153 -18.47 -2.29 4.56
N ASP A 154 -19.18 -3.34 4.13
CA ASP A 154 -20.23 -4.00 4.91
C ASP A 154 -19.69 -4.97 5.99
N ASN A 155 -18.37 -4.95 6.25
CA ASN A 155 -17.74 -5.74 7.30
C ASN A 155 -18.25 -5.29 8.69
N GLN A 156 -18.58 -6.25 9.55
CA GLN A 156 -19.09 -6.02 10.91
C GLN A 156 -18.00 -5.72 11.96
N SER A 157 -16.77 -5.48 11.52
CA SER A 157 -15.65 -5.07 12.36
C SER A 157 -15.96 -3.75 13.06
N SER A 158 -15.48 -3.60 14.29
CA SER A 158 -15.53 -2.32 15.02
C SER A 158 -14.29 -1.46 14.76
N LYS A 159 -13.35 -1.94 13.94
CA LYS A 159 -12.07 -1.30 13.69
C LYS A 159 -12.06 -0.57 12.35
N ASP A 160 -11.51 0.63 12.38
CA ASP A 160 -11.16 1.45 11.22
C ASP A 160 -9.63 1.58 11.15
N LEU A 161 -9.08 1.52 9.93
CA LEU A 161 -7.65 1.59 9.65
C LEU A 161 -7.29 2.87 8.91
N LEU A 162 -6.25 3.56 9.38
CA LEU A 162 -5.48 4.52 8.59
C LEU A 162 -4.24 3.83 8.03
N LEU A 163 -4.16 3.68 6.72
CA LEU A 163 -2.98 3.17 6.00
C LEU A 163 -2.19 4.37 5.47
N LEU A 164 -1.01 4.61 6.03
CA LEU A 164 -0.05 5.60 5.55
C LEU A 164 0.97 4.88 4.67
N SER A 165 0.99 5.16 3.37
CA SER A 165 1.77 4.36 2.44
C SER A 165 2.25 5.09 1.20
N ASP A 166 3.27 4.52 0.56
CA ASP A 166 3.64 4.79 -0.83
C ASP A 166 3.09 3.67 -1.74
N ALA A 167 3.72 3.46 -2.89
CA ALA A 167 3.34 2.46 -3.88
C ALA A 167 3.35 1.00 -3.39
N PHE A 168 3.97 0.71 -2.25
CA PHE A 168 3.89 -0.63 -1.67
C PHE A 168 2.50 -0.95 -1.09
N GLY A 169 1.76 0.01 -0.55
CA GLY A 169 0.47 -0.27 0.10
C GLY A 169 -0.71 -0.44 -0.86
N TYR A 170 -0.61 0.02 -2.11
CA TYR A 170 -1.74 0.01 -3.04
C TYR A 170 -2.28 -1.40 -3.27
N SER A 171 -1.38 -2.34 -3.53
CA SER A 171 -1.73 -3.75 -3.74
C SER A 171 -2.07 -4.51 -2.44
N MET A 172 -1.90 -3.89 -1.26
CA MET A 172 -2.29 -4.49 0.02
C MET A 172 -3.74 -4.17 0.41
N ILE A 173 -4.31 -3.07 -0.12
CA ILE A 173 -5.67 -2.62 0.18
C ILE A 173 -6.74 -3.74 0.09
N PRO A 174 -6.81 -4.55 -0.98
CA PRO A 174 -7.84 -5.59 -1.13
C PRO A 174 -7.82 -6.63 -0.02
N PHE A 175 -6.66 -6.85 0.60
CA PHE A 175 -6.53 -7.78 1.73
C PHE A 175 -6.96 -7.14 3.05
N LEU A 176 -6.67 -5.85 3.23
CA LEU A 176 -7.00 -5.10 4.45
C LEU A 176 -8.50 -4.86 4.55
N THR A 177 -9.18 -4.49 3.46
CA THR A 177 -10.63 -4.22 3.42
C THR A 177 -11.48 -5.43 3.86
N ARG A 178 -10.92 -6.65 3.85
CA ARG A 178 -11.58 -7.86 4.38
C ARG A 178 -11.66 -7.92 5.90
N HIS A 179 -10.94 -7.07 6.64
CA HIS A 179 -10.89 -7.09 8.12
C HIS A 179 -11.45 -5.85 8.79
N TYR A 180 -11.49 -4.73 8.07
CA TYR A 180 -11.84 -3.44 8.62
C TYR A 180 -13.19 -2.97 8.10
N ARG A 181 -13.93 -2.27 8.96
CA ARG A 181 -15.15 -1.56 8.57
C ARG A 181 -14.82 -0.45 7.58
N SER A 182 -13.75 0.29 7.85
CA SER A 182 -13.21 1.25 6.91
C SER A 182 -11.69 1.22 6.85
N VAL A 183 -11.17 1.50 5.65
CA VAL A 183 -9.75 1.71 5.37
C VAL A 183 -9.62 3.07 4.71
N THR A 184 -8.89 3.99 5.33
CA THR A 184 -8.43 5.23 4.69
C THR A 184 -6.98 5.03 4.29
N ALA A 185 -6.72 4.91 2.99
CA ALA A 185 -5.37 4.83 2.44
C ALA A 185 -4.89 6.22 2.01
N VAL A 186 -3.74 6.63 2.54
CA VAL A 186 -3.09 7.91 2.23
C VAL A 186 -1.86 7.61 1.40
N ASN A 187 -1.84 8.12 0.17
CA ASN A 187 -0.68 8.09 -0.71
C ASN A 187 0.26 9.25 -0.32
N LEU A 188 1.29 8.97 0.48
CA LEU A 188 2.07 10.03 1.14
C LEU A 188 2.72 11.03 0.18
N PRO A 189 3.40 10.60 -0.90
CA PRO A 189 3.96 11.54 -1.88
C PRO A 189 2.89 12.45 -2.48
N LEU A 190 1.78 11.87 -2.91
CA LEU A 190 0.74 12.58 -3.65
C LEU A 190 -0.11 13.48 -2.74
N ALA A 191 -0.43 13.03 -1.53
CA ALA A 191 -1.16 13.81 -0.55
C ALA A 191 -0.41 15.09 -0.18
N LYS A 192 0.92 15.01 -0.05
CA LYS A 192 1.77 16.19 0.16
C LYS A 192 1.73 17.13 -1.05
N GLU A 193 1.95 16.59 -2.26
CA GLU A 193 1.96 17.38 -3.50
C GLU A 193 0.65 18.15 -3.70
N GLN A 194 -0.48 17.52 -3.38
CA GLN A 194 -1.81 18.09 -3.58
C GLN A 194 -2.38 18.80 -2.35
N GLY A 195 -1.61 18.92 -1.25
CA GLY A 195 -2.08 19.54 -0.01
C GLY A 195 -3.30 18.84 0.61
N ALA A 196 -3.49 17.56 0.33
CA ALA A 196 -4.59 16.78 0.86
C ALA A 196 -4.26 16.35 2.29
N ASN A 197 -5.02 16.88 3.26
CA ASN A 197 -4.88 16.46 4.65
C ASN A 197 -5.76 15.23 4.91
N PRO A 198 -5.18 14.13 5.42
CA PRO A 198 -5.98 13.01 5.86
C PRO A 198 -6.83 13.41 7.08
N VAL A 199 -7.94 12.69 7.28
CA VAL A 199 -8.81 12.82 8.46
C VAL A 199 -7.96 12.67 9.75
N PRO A 200 -8.27 13.38 10.86
CA PRO A 200 -7.50 13.33 12.09
C PRO A 200 -7.23 11.90 12.58
N ALA A 201 -5.98 11.62 12.98
CA ALA A 201 -5.52 10.30 13.41
C ALA A 201 -6.34 9.69 14.58
N GLY A 202 -6.93 10.53 15.43
CA GLY A 202 -7.79 10.10 16.54
C GLY A 202 -9.12 9.44 16.12
N SER A 203 -9.47 9.51 14.84
CA SER A 203 -10.67 8.86 14.29
C SER A 203 -10.47 7.37 13.98
N TYR A 204 -9.25 6.85 14.11
CA TYR A 204 -8.91 5.50 13.68
C TYR A 204 -8.54 4.60 14.87
N SER A 205 -8.99 3.36 14.82
CA SER A 205 -8.65 2.36 15.82
C SER A 205 -7.22 1.84 15.69
N GLN A 206 -6.68 1.88 14.47
CA GLN A 206 -5.34 1.41 14.13
C GLN A 206 -4.75 2.28 13.02
N ILE A 207 -3.43 2.46 13.08
CA ILE A 207 -2.64 3.15 12.06
C ILE A 207 -1.55 2.17 11.61
N LEU A 208 -1.42 1.98 10.30
CA LEU A 208 -0.36 1.19 9.68
C LEU A 208 0.49 2.10 8.79
N LEU A 209 1.76 2.23 9.13
CA LEU A 209 2.77 2.84 8.25
C LEU A 209 3.42 1.73 7.41
N LEU A 210 3.28 1.81 6.10
CA LEU A 210 3.80 0.82 5.15
C LEU A 210 4.49 1.54 3.99
N CYS A 211 5.81 1.64 4.03
CA CYS A 211 6.56 2.37 3.02
C CYS A 211 7.84 1.62 2.64
N GLY A 212 8.30 1.84 1.41
CA GLY A 212 9.64 1.47 0.98
C GLY A 212 10.72 2.23 1.77
N ALA A 213 11.94 1.68 1.75
CA ALA A 213 13.07 2.27 2.47
C ALA A 213 13.36 3.71 2.00
N ASP A 214 13.26 3.97 0.69
CA ASP A 214 13.48 5.30 0.11
C ASP A 214 12.52 6.36 0.66
N THR A 215 11.23 6.02 0.79
CA THR A 215 10.21 6.91 1.36
C THR A 215 10.46 7.21 2.84
N LEU A 216 10.91 6.21 3.61
CA LEU A 216 11.25 6.38 5.03
C LEU A 216 12.52 7.21 5.24
N MET A 217 13.48 7.12 4.32
CA MET A 217 14.77 7.81 4.38
C MET A 217 14.75 9.20 3.76
N SER A 218 13.73 9.52 2.97
CA SER A 218 13.57 10.82 2.35
C SER A 218 13.59 11.92 3.42
N PRO A 219 14.37 13.01 3.23
CA PRO A 219 14.40 14.15 4.15
C PRO A 219 13.00 14.73 4.42
N ASP A 220 12.12 14.55 3.43
CA ASP A 220 10.74 15.00 3.37
C ASP A 220 9.73 13.94 3.85
N GLY A 221 10.17 12.72 4.16
CA GLY A 221 9.32 11.53 4.35
C GLY A 221 8.47 11.59 5.62
N LEU A 222 8.93 10.99 6.72
CA LEU A 222 8.20 10.99 7.99
C LEU A 222 7.97 12.40 8.56
N ALA A 223 8.84 13.35 8.27
CA ALA A 223 8.68 14.74 8.73
C ALA A 223 7.44 15.42 8.13
N ALA A 224 6.98 15.00 6.95
CA ALA A 224 5.72 15.48 6.37
C ALA A 224 4.48 14.79 6.95
N LEU A 225 4.65 13.66 7.65
CA LEU A 225 3.56 12.92 8.33
C LEU A 225 3.26 13.45 9.73
N LEU A 226 4.23 14.14 10.33
CA LEU A 226 4.06 14.73 11.65
C LEU A 226 3.46 16.12 11.47
N PRO A 227 2.43 16.51 12.26
CA PRO A 227 2.00 17.89 12.29
C PRO A 227 3.24 18.75 12.58
N GLN A 228 3.52 19.72 11.71
CA GLN A 228 4.49 20.76 12.02
C GLN A 228 4.06 21.33 13.36
N SER A 229 4.91 21.24 14.38
CA SER A 229 4.66 21.96 15.61
C SER A 229 4.59 23.43 15.22
N GLU A 230 3.40 24.03 15.30
CA GLU A 230 3.29 25.47 15.43
C GLU A 230 4.05 25.83 16.70
N ASN A 231 5.32 26.21 16.54
CA ASN A 231 6.05 27.12 17.40
C ASN A 231 7.41 27.38 16.77
N ASP A 232 7.56 28.57 16.19
CA ASP A 232 8.58 29.52 16.63
C ASP A 232 8.12 30.93 16.28
N THR A 233 7.60 31.62 17.31
CA THR A 233 7.62 33.09 17.42
C THR A 233 8.78 33.46 18.32
#